data_AF-A0A935ZKK5-F1
#
_entry.id   AF-A0A935ZKK5-F1
#
_cell.length_a   1.000
_cell.length_b   1.000
_cell.length_c   1.000
_cell.angle_alpha   90.00
_cell.angle_beta   90.00
_cell.angle_gamma   90.00
#
_symmetry.space_group_name_H-M   'P 1'
#
loop_
_entity.id
_entity.type
_entity.pdbx_description
1 polymer ?
#
loop_
_entity_poly.entity_id
_entity_poly.type
_entity_poly.pdbx_seq_one_letter_code
_entity_poly.pdbx_strand_id
1 'polypeptide(L)'
;MDVGSTVRRAVLMGLIALPCACNDVRSDRGAEGGAVATIASAADDSGVAQGTLGGDGDGDAGPDSGADDGPLDGTGASVFDVGGPSGGGETGPVINDDECQKIDFLFVIDNSGSMFNEQQALVSSFPGFIAAIQQKVNAQNYQIMVVDTDAAHANLCTDVCMTLPNCFGTPCNSIPTPTVCDETLGAGVTKSSAGLECGVTAPDRFMVDAQPDVGGTFACMGKVGITGQDVERPMDAMVEAVTSQAEPGACNQGFLRDDAILVVTFITDEEDDGDSLGDPASWKQALVAAKAGNEAAVVVLGLVGDPDVMGGTCGPLGLAEPSPRLRTFAESLQFGSWGSICAVDYAPFFADAVEVIDSACEQFDPEG
;
A
#
# COMPACT_ATOMS: atom_id res chain seq x y z
N MET A 1 51.37 -52.25 -9.61
CA MET A 1 51.21 -53.71 -9.48
C MET A 1 50.60 -53.97 -8.12
N ASP A 2 49.64 -54.91 -8.04
CA ASP A 2 48.63 -55.19 -6.99
C ASP A 2 47.55 -54.11 -6.84
N VAL A 3 46.28 -54.27 -7.28
CA VAL A 3 45.25 -55.33 -7.20
C VAL A 3 44.70 -55.54 -5.78
N GLY A 4 43.43 -55.15 -5.55
CA GLY A 4 42.61 -55.80 -4.53
C GLY A 4 41.48 -55.00 -3.89
N SER A 5 40.26 -55.32 -4.30
CA SER A 5 39.04 -55.41 -3.47
C SER A 5 38.20 -54.15 -3.20
N THR A 6 37.24 -53.96 -4.10
CA THR A 6 35.99 -53.20 -3.94
C THR A 6 35.08 -53.83 -2.87
N VAL A 7 34.71 -53.08 -1.83
CA VAL A 7 33.61 -53.44 -0.91
C VAL A 7 32.52 -52.38 -1.04
N ARG A 8 31.42 -52.74 -1.72
CA ARG A 8 30.17 -51.98 -1.74
C ARG A 8 29.48 -52.12 -0.39
N ARG A 9 29.38 -51.03 0.39
CA ARG A 9 28.46 -50.93 1.53
C ARG A 9 27.15 -50.30 1.06
N ALA A 10 26.10 -51.09 1.02
CA ALA A 10 24.73 -50.62 0.87
C ALA A 10 24.31 -49.95 2.18
N VAL A 11 23.89 -48.68 2.11
CA VAL A 11 23.23 -47.97 3.21
C VAL A 11 21.73 -48.11 2.98
N LEU A 12 21.06 -48.80 3.91
CA LEU A 12 19.64 -49.05 3.92
C LEU A 12 18.95 -47.83 4.58
N MET A 13 18.19 -47.05 3.80
CA MET A 13 17.31 -46.00 4.32
C MET A 13 16.14 -46.65 5.08
N GLY A 14 16.05 -46.40 6.38
CA GLY A 14 14.89 -46.74 7.20
C GLY A 14 13.86 -45.61 7.16
N LEU A 15 12.72 -45.84 6.50
CA LEU A 15 11.51 -45.04 6.66
C LEU A 15 10.90 -45.33 8.04
N ILE A 16 10.80 -44.32 8.89
CA ILE A 16 10.01 -44.34 10.12
C ILE A 16 8.66 -43.72 9.80
N ALA A 17 7.61 -44.56 9.76
CA ALA A 17 6.22 -44.13 9.68
C ALA A 17 5.65 -43.98 11.10
N LEU A 18 5.19 -42.78 11.46
CA LEU A 18 4.41 -42.51 12.67
C LEU A 18 2.91 -42.76 12.37
N PRO A 19 2.21 -43.61 13.14
CA PRO A 19 0.75 -43.72 13.05
C PRO A 19 0.05 -42.70 13.97
N CYS A 20 -0.88 -41.92 13.40
CA CYS A 20 -1.90 -41.17 14.13
C CYS A 20 -2.77 -42.14 14.94
N ALA A 21 -2.88 -41.90 16.25
CA ALA A 21 -3.81 -42.58 17.13
C ALA A 21 -5.10 -41.75 17.25
N CYS A 22 -6.18 -42.21 16.61
CA CYS A 22 -7.55 -41.83 16.96
C CYS A 22 -8.02 -42.77 18.08
N ASN A 23 -8.46 -42.21 19.21
CA ASN A 23 -8.98 -42.98 20.33
C ASN A 23 -10.50 -43.20 20.14
N ASP A 24 -10.91 -44.46 20.16
CA ASP A 24 -12.29 -44.94 20.13
C ASP A 24 -12.98 -44.72 21.49
N VAL A 25 -14.21 -44.19 21.47
CA VAL A 25 -15.21 -44.45 22.52
C VAL A 25 -16.53 -44.85 21.85
N ARG A 26 -16.82 -46.16 21.88
CA ARG A 26 -18.15 -46.79 21.73
C ARG A 26 -19.14 -46.22 22.75
N SER A 27 -20.46 -46.22 22.63
CA SER A 27 -21.46 -46.60 21.62
C SER A 27 -22.81 -46.31 22.31
N ASP A 28 -23.76 -45.63 21.66
CA ASP A 28 -25.16 -46.08 21.74
C ASP A 28 -26.02 -45.57 20.58
N ARG A 29 -26.99 -46.41 20.20
CA ARG A 29 -27.73 -46.42 18.94
C ARG A 29 -28.96 -45.49 18.95
N GLY A 30 -29.32 -44.94 17.79
CA GLY A 30 -30.66 -44.36 17.57
C GLY A 30 -30.85 -43.56 16.27
N ALA A 31 -31.04 -44.28 15.16
CA ALA A 31 -31.90 -44.02 14.01
C ALA A 31 -32.11 -42.61 13.38
N GLU A 32 -31.98 -42.62 12.03
CA GLU A 32 -32.66 -41.83 10.99
C GLU A 32 -32.10 -40.47 10.52
N GLY A 33 -32.00 -40.33 9.19
CA GLY A 33 -32.02 -39.03 8.48
C GLY A 33 -30.69 -38.58 7.89
N GLY A 34 -30.50 -38.78 6.57
CA GLY A 34 -29.35 -38.24 5.86
C GLY A 34 -29.41 -36.73 5.68
N ALA A 35 -28.23 -36.08 5.71
CA ALA A 35 -28.01 -34.78 5.09
C ALA A 35 -26.50 -34.60 4.82
N VAL A 36 -26.20 -34.23 3.58
CA VAL A 36 -24.87 -33.83 3.09
C VAL A 36 -24.61 -32.41 3.60
N ALA A 37 -23.53 -32.19 4.35
CA ALA A 37 -23.18 -30.87 4.85
C ALA A 37 -22.31 -30.13 3.83
N THR A 38 -22.93 -29.20 3.12
CA THR A 38 -22.29 -28.12 2.37
C THR A 38 -21.80 -27.05 3.35
N ILE A 39 -20.51 -26.71 3.30
CA ILE A 39 -19.92 -25.52 3.94
C ILE A 39 -20.18 -24.31 3.05
N ALA A 40 -21.01 -23.38 3.55
CA ALA A 40 -21.28 -22.08 2.93
C ALA A 40 -20.75 -20.97 3.85
N SER A 41 -20.03 -20.03 3.26
CA SER A 41 -19.51 -18.81 3.88
C SER A 41 -20.65 -17.87 4.29
N ALA A 42 -20.56 -17.31 5.49
CA ALA A 42 -21.48 -16.27 5.96
C ALA A 42 -21.21 -14.94 5.26
N ALA A 43 -22.25 -14.40 4.62
CA ALA A 43 -22.39 -12.99 4.31
C ALA A 43 -23.36 -12.39 5.34
N ASP A 44 -22.97 -11.32 6.01
CA ASP A 44 -23.81 -10.59 6.96
C ASP A 44 -24.49 -9.43 6.20
N ASP A 45 -25.80 -9.53 6.03
CA ASP A 45 -26.70 -8.49 5.53
C ASP A 45 -27.71 -8.18 6.64
N SER A 46 -27.59 -7.00 7.23
CA SER A 46 -28.50 -6.52 8.27
C SER A 46 -29.57 -5.63 7.65
N GLY A 47 -30.70 -6.23 7.29
CA GLY A 47 -31.92 -5.54 6.89
C GLY A 47 -32.65 -4.87 8.05
N VAL A 48 -33.13 -3.63 7.83
CA VAL A 48 -34.10 -2.96 8.71
C VAL A 48 -35.44 -2.85 7.98
N ALA A 49 -36.49 -3.31 8.65
CA ALA A 49 -37.83 -3.53 8.13
C ALA A 49 -38.60 -2.24 7.78
N GLN A 50 -39.37 -2.34 6.71
CA GLN A 50 -40.29 -1.36 6.15
C GLN A 50 -41.66 -1.40 6.85
N GLY A 51 -42.19 -0.24 7.22
CA GLY A 51 -43.58 -0.05 7.64
C GLY A 51 -44.18 1.16 6.93
N THR A 52 -45.06 0.92 5.97
CA THR A 52 -45.77 1.91 5.15
C THR A 52 -47.16 2.18 5.73
N LEU A 53 -47.64 3.43 5.72
CA LEU A 53 -48.88 3.92 5.06
C LEU A 53 -49.37 5.26 5.64
N GLY A 54 -49.69 6.20 4.74
CA GLY A 54 -50.55 7.37 5.00
C GLY A 54 -50.07 8.64 4.29
N GLY A 55 -50.60 8.90 3.09
CA GLY A 55 -50.42 10.15 2.37
C GLY A 55 -51.63 11.08 2.48
N ASP A 56 -51.43 12.34 2.08
CA ASP A 56 -52.40 13.18 1.36
C ASP A 56 -51.64 14.37 0.77
N GLY A 57 -51.90 14.66 -0.50
CA GLY A 57 -51.33 15.79 -1.23
C GLY A 57 -52.36 16.89 -1.42
N ASP A 58 -51.87 18.09 -1.70
CA ASP A 58 -52.61 19.12 -2.42
C ASP A 58 -51.61 20.09 -3.05
N GLY A 59 -51.82 20.41 -4.33
CA GLY A 59 -51.10 21.46 -5.04
C GLY A 59 -52.09 22.54 -5.46
N ASP A 60 -51.61 23.77 -5.68
CA ASP A 60 -52.17 24.65 -6.71
C ASP A 60 -51.22 25.80 -7.06
N ALA A 61 -51.37 26.28 -8.29
CA ALA A 61 -50.57 27.30 -8.97
C ALA A 61 -51.00 28.75 -8.63
N GLY A 62 -50.17 29.73 -9.03
CA GLY A 62 -50.38 31.19 -8.88
C GLY A 62 -51.59 31.76 -9.67
N PRO A 63 -51.78 33.10 -9.77
CA PRO A 63 -50.80 34.00 -10.42
C PRO A 63 -50.75 35.50 -9.99
N ASP A 64 -49.73 36.19 -10.53
CA ASP A 64 -49.64 37.57 -11.10
C ASP A 64 -49.88 38.89 -10.30
N SER A 65 -48.91 39.81 -10.45
CA SER A 65 -49.03 41.20 -10.98
C SER A 65 -48.33 42.32 -10.18
N GLY A 66 -47.55 43.17 -10.91
CA GLY A 66 -47.24 44.56 -10.52
C GLY A 66 -45.82 45.08 -10.85
N ALA A 67 -45.71 45.85 -11.94
CA ALA A 67 -44.53 46.62 -12.39
C ALA A 67 -44.47 48.03 -11.75
N ASP A 68 -43.29 48.69 -11.68
CA ASP A 68 -42.83 49.77 -12.60
C ASP A 68 -41.71 50.68 -12.01
N ASP A 69 -41.00 51.34 -12.93
CA ASP A 69 -40.21 52.61 -12.87
C ASP A 69 -38.75 52.70 -12.32
N GLY A 70 -37.83 53.10 -13.21
CA GLY A 70 -36.54 53.77 -12.93
C GLY A 70 -36.63 55.30 -13.13
N PRO A 71 -35.60 56.04 -13.62
CA PRO A 71 -34.16 56.12 -13.35
C PRO A 71 -33.78 57.53 -12.76
N LEU A 72 -32.49 57.95 -12.73
CA LEU A 72 -31.90 59.34 -12.77
C LEU A 72 -30.49 59.31 -12.10
N ASP A 73 -29.35 59.56 -12.74
CA ASP A 73 -28.77 60.75 -13.42
C ASP A 73 -27.78 61.58 -12.56
N GLY A 74 -26.61 61.84 -13.17
CA GLY A 74 -25.69 62.97 -12.92
C GLY A 74 -24.79 62.92 -11.67
N THR A 75 -23.59 63.50 -11.62
CA THR A 75 -22.61 64.08 -12.55
C THR A 75 -21.39 64.44 -11.68
N GLY A 76 -20.17 64.43 -12.23
CA GLY A 76 -19.01 64.92 -11.47
C GLY A 76 -17.65 64.70 -12.12
N ALA A 77 -17.45 65.25 -13.33
CA ALA A 77 -16.15 65.33 -13.97
C ALA A 77 -15.28 66.44 -13.35
N SER A 78 -13.98 66.18 -13.10
CA SER A 78 -12.85 67.00 -13.59
C SER A 78 -11.50 66.44 -13.10
N VAL A 79 -10.72 65.81 -13.99
CA VAL A 79 -9.56 66.31 -14.77
C VAL A 79 -8.23 66.35 -13.98
N PHE A 80 -7.24 65.51 -14.33
CA PHE A 80 -6.00 65.86 -15.05
C PHE A 80 -4.95 64.73 -15.03
N ASP A 81 -4.41 64.48 -16.22
CA ASP A 81 -3.38 63.52 -16.65
C ASP A 81 -1.96 64.04 -16.39
N VAL A 82 -1.03 63.18 -15.93
CA VAL A 82 0.42 63.23 -16.24
C VAL A 82 1.01 61.82 -16.13
N GLY A 83 1.55 61.29 -17.23
CA GLY A 83 2.31 60.04 -17.27
C GLY A 83 3.77 60.14 -16.79
N GLY A 84 4.34 59.00 -16.39
CA GLY A 84 5.79 58.79 -16.24
C GLY A 84 6.19 57.89 -15.05
N PRO A 85 7.24 57.05 -15.16
CA PRO A 85 7.24 55.69 -14.63
C PRO A 85 8.02 55.51 -13.32
N SER A 86 7.93 54.27 -12.79
CA SER A 86 8.85 53.59 -11.88
C SER A 86 8.42 53.45 -10.42
N GLY A 87 8.30 52.17 -10.02
CA GLY A 87 8.98 51.65 -8.83
C GLY A 87 8.18 51.68 -7.54
N GLY A 88 7.89 50.49 -7.01
CA GLY A 88 7.48 50.29 -5.62
C GLY A 88 6.08 49.71 -5.47
N GLY A 89 5.84 48.54 -6.04
CA GLY A 89 4.75 47.68 -5.59
C GLY A 89 5.24 46.92 -4.37
N GLU A 90 4.64 47.21 -3.21
CA GLU A 90 4.81 46.49 -1.97
C GLU A 90 4.54 45.00 -2.21
N THR A 91 5.57 44.18 -2.16
CA THR A 91 5.42 42.74 -2.04
C THR A 91 4.90 42.47 -0.64
N GLY A 92 3.58 42.42 -0.50
CA GLY A 92 3.00 41.55 0.52
C GLY A 92 3.55 40.13 0.33
N PRO A 93 3.62 39.30 1.38
CA PRO A 93 3.98 37.91 1.19
C PRO A 93 2.99 37.32 0.19
N VAL A 94 3.48 36.88 -0.96
CA VAL A 94 2.74 35.88 -1.73
C VAL A 94 2.80 34.66 -0.84
N ILE A 95 1.71 34.35 -0.16
CA ILE A 95 1.53 33.02 0.39
C ILE A 95 1.23 32.17 -0.83
N ASN A 96 2.18 31.33 -1.24
CA ASN A 96 1.91 30.29 -2.21
C ASN A 96 1.04 29.26 -1.49
N ASP A 97 -0.27 29.39 -1.59
CA ASP A 97 -1.24 28.50 -0.91
C ASP A 97 -1.25 27.05 -1.47
N ASP A 98 -0.30 26.65 -2.33
CA ASP A 98 -0.40 25.47 -3.20
C ASP A 98 0.81 24.51 -3.20
N GLU A 99 1.80 24.64 -2.33
CA GLU A 99 3.11 23.96 -2.53
C GLU A 99 3.22 22.49 -2.06
N CYS A 100 2.14 21.82 -1.62
CA CYS A 100 2.15 20.35 -1.44
C CYS A 100 0.87 19.66 -1.91
N GLN A 101 0.43 19.91 -3.14
CA GLN A 101 -0.77 19.25 -3.67
C GLN A 101 -0.55 17.80 -4.12
N LYS A 102 0.71 17.35 -4.24
CA LYS A 102 1.07 16.07 -4.85
C LYS A 102 1.90 15.18 -3.94
N ILE A 103 1.47 13.93 -3.79
CA ILE A 103 2.15 12.93 -2.97
C ILE A 103 2.19 11.58 -3.71
N ASP A 104 3.36 10.95 -3.76
CA ASP A 104 3.56 9.60 -4.26
C ASP A 104 3.79 8.66 -3.07
N PHE A 105 2.84 7.77 -2.79
CA PHE A 105 2.95 6.75 -1.75
C PHE A 105 3.48 5.46 -2.34
N LEU A 106 4.62 5.00 -1.84
CA LEU A 106 5.20 3.70 -2.16
C LEU A 106 5.10 2.79 -0.93
N PHE A 107 4.34 1.70 -1.04
CA PHE A 107 4.26 0.66 -0.03
C PHE A 107 5.11 -0.54 -0.46
N VAL A 108 6.15 -0.85 0.31
CA VAL A 108 7.01 -2.01 0.12
C VAL A 108 6.61 -3.05 1.16
N ILE A 109 6.02 -4.16 0.71
CA ILE A 109 5.38 -5.12 1.60
C ILE A 109 6.08 -6.47 1.47
N ASP A 110 6.66 -6.91 2.58
CA ASP A 110 7.21 -8.24 2.75
C ASP A 110 6.13 -9.31 2.53
N ASN A 111 6.46 -10.28 1.68
CA ASN A 111 5.59 -11.37 1.27
C ASN A 111 6.02 -12.73 1.86
N SER A 112 6.86 -12.73 2.90
CA SER A 112 7.29 -13.91 3.65
C SER A 112 6.11 -14.64 4.32
N GLY A 113 6.36 -15.89 4.71
CA GLY A 113 5.38 -16.78 5.32
C GLY A 113 4.74 -16.27 6.62
N SER A 114 5.45 -15.44 7.38
CA SER A 114 5.02 -14.92 8.68
C SER A 114 4.11 -13.69 8.57
N MET A 115 4.19 -12.95 7.46
CA MET A 115 3.59 -11.62 7.27
C MET A 115 2.05 -11.56 7.16
N PHE A 116 1.35 -12.68 7.36
CA PHE A 116 -0.12 -12.72 7.16
C PHE A 116 -0.86 -11.71 8.04
N ASN A 117 -0.51 -11.64 9.33
CA ASN A 117 -1.24 -10.78 10.28
C ASN A 117 -0.87 -9.31 10.08
N GLU A 118 0.37 -9.05 9.70
CA GLU A 118 0.99 -7.75 9.48
C GLU A 118 0.41 -7.11 8.22
N GLN A 119 0.28 -7.86 7.12
CA GLN A 119 -0.43 -7.42 5.91
C GLN A 119 -1.92 -7.14 6.20
N GLN A 120 -2.56 -7.97 7.03
CA GLN A 120 -3.95 -7.76 7.44
C GLN A 120 -4.09 -6.46 8.27
N ALA A 121 -3.19 -6.21 9.22
CA ALA A 121 -3.19 -5.01 10.05
C ALA A 121 -2.95 -3.75 9.19
N LEU A 122 -1.98 -3.79 8.26
CA LEU A 122 -1.71 -2.70 7.32
C LEU A 122 -2.97 -2.34 6.50
N VAL A 123 -3.60 -3.33 5.90
CA VAL A 123 -4.83 -3.13 5.11
C VAL A 123 -5.96 -2.59 5.97
N SER A 124 -6.08 -3.01 7.23
CA SER A 124 -7.10 -2.53 8.15
C SER A 124 -6.87 -1.08 8.60
N SER A 125 -5.61 -0.63 8.72
CA SER A 125 -5.29 0.75 9.12
C SER A 125 -5.31 1.75 7.95
N PHE A 126 -5.13 1.28 6.71
CA PHE A 126 -5.01 2.13 5.52
C PHE A 126 -6.19 3.10 5.26
N PRO A 127 -7.48 2.71 5.40
CA PRO A 127 -8.59 3.64 5.18
C PRO A 127 -8.54 4.88 6.08
N GLY A 128 -8.11 4.71 7.34
CA GLY A 128 -7.94 5.83 8.27
C GLY A 128 -6.77 6.73 7.89
N PHE A 129 -5.66 6.13 7.46
CA PHE A 129 -4.48 6.84 6.98
C PHE A 129 -4.79 7.73 5.77
N ILE A 130 -5.36 7.17 4.70
CA ILE A 130 -5.62 7.94 3.48
C ILE A 130 -6.67 9.03 3.71
N ALA A 131 -7.69 8.78 4.55
CA ALA A 131 -8.65 9.79 4.93
C ALA A 131 -8.00 10.95 5.72
N ALA A 132 -7.04 10.66 6.59
CA ALA A 132 -6.32 11.69 7.34
C ALA A 132 -5.44 12.54 6.41
N ILE A 133 -4.74 11.93 5.44
CA ILE A 133 -3.97 12.64 4.42
C ILE A 133 -4.87 13.58 3.60
N GLN A 134 -5.99 13.07 3.09
CA GLN A 134 -6.94 13.86 2.29
C GLN A 134 -7.55 15.04 3.06
N GLN A 135 -7.70 14.90 4.38
CA GLN A 135 -8.26 15.96 5.24
C GLN A 135 -7.24 16.99 5.70
N LYS A 136 -6.02 16.55 6.07
CA LYS A 136 -5.03 17.42 6.69
C LYS A 136 -4.08 18.07 5.69
N VAL A 137 -3.59 17.28 4.73
CA VAL A 137 -2.49 17.70 3.87
C VAL A 137 -2.98 18.47 2.64
N ASN A 138 -4.30 18.67 2.48
CA ASN A 138 -4.94 19.24 1.28
C ASN A 138 -4.41 18.62 -0.03
N ALA A 139 -3.94 17.37 0.04
CA ALA A 139 -3.36 16.65 -1.07
C ALA A 139 -4.49 16.24 -2.01
N GLN A 140 -4.65 17.01 -3.09
CA GLN A 140 -5.68 16.76 -4.09
C GLN A 140 -5.21 15.79 -5.18
N ASN A 141 -3.92 15.42 -5.20
CA ASN A 141 -3.35 14.60 -6.25
C ASN A 141 -2.32 13.58 -5.73
N TYR A 142 -2.80 12.41 -5.34
CA TYR A 142 -1.93 11.34 -4.85
C TYR A 142 -1.79 10.20 -5.85
N GLN A 143 -0.65 9.52 -5.78
CA GLN A 143 -0.42 8.22 -6.39
C GLN A 143 -0.10 7.20 -5.30
N ILE A 144 -0.57 5.95 -5.46
CA ILE A 144 -0.33 4.89 -4.48
C ILE A 144 0.11 3.62 -5.21
N MET A 145 1.36 3.24 -4.99
CA MET A 145 1.95 2.01 -5.48
C MET A 145 2.20 1.05 -4.34
N VAL A 146 1.97 -0.23 -4.60
CA VAL A 146 2.39 -1.33 -3.73
C VAL A 146 3.42 -2.13 -4.51
N VAL A 147 4.53 -2.51 -3.89
CA VAL A 147 5.51 -3.46 -4.41
C VAL A 147 5.72 -4.56 -3.37
N ASP A 148 6.00 -5.77 -3.82
CA ASP A 148 6.46 -6.83 -2.93
C ASP A 148 8.00 -6.89 -2.90
N THR A 149 8.53 -7.73 -2.02
CA THR A 149 9.96 -7.85 -1.72
C THR A 149 10.70 -8.84 -2.61
N ASP A 150 10.05 -9.35 -3.67
CA ASP A 150 10.58 -10.47 -4.42
C ASP A 150 10.60 -10.30 -5.94
N ALA A 151 11.48 -11.10 -6.56
CA ALA A 151 11.53 -11.24 -8.01
C ALA A 151 10.95 -12.61 -8.37
N ALA A 152 9.94 -12.63 -9.25
CA ALA A 152 9.38 -13.83 -9.87
C ALA A 152 8.60 -14.79 -8.94
N HIS A 153 7.53 -14.31 -8.31
CA HIS A 153 6.56 -15.21 -7.68
C HIS A 153 5.48 -15.70 -8.65
N ALA A 154 5.39 -17.01 -8.78
CA ALA A 154 4.20 -17.65 -9.33
C ALA A 154 3.05 -17.40 -8.36
N ASN A 155 2.00 -16.69 -8.80
CA ASN A 155 0.80 -16.56 -8.00
C ASN A 155 0.22 -17.96 -7.69
N LEU A 156 -0.44 -18.10 -6.54
CA LEU A 156 -0.99 -19.38 -6.08
C LEU A 156 -1.84 -20.09 -7.13
N CYS A 157 -2.59 -19.33 -7.93
CA CYS A 157 -3.44 -19.88 -8.96
C CYS A 157 -2.67 -20.45 -10.15
N THR A 158 -1.47 -19.96 -10.46
CA THR A 158 -0.63 -20.53 -11.51
C THR A 158 -0.32 -22.00 -11.21
N ASP A 159 0.04 -22.31 -9.97
CA ASP A 159 0.34 -23.68 -9.54
C ASP A 159 -0.91 -24.55 -9.39
N VAL A 160 -1.97 -24.02 -8.77
CA VAL A 160 -3.25 -24.73 -8.63
C VAL A 160 -3.80 -25.12 -10.00
N CYS A 161 -3.69 -24.23 -10.97
CA CYS A 161 -4.19 -24.44 -12.33
C CYS A 161 -3.38 -25.43 -13.17
N MET A 162 -2.22 -25.90 -12.69
CA MET A 162 -1.53 -27.04 -13.30
C MET A 162 -2.22 -28.38 -13.03
N THR A 163 -3.01 -28.47 -11.95
CA THR A 163 -3.59 -29.74 -11.48
C THR A 163 -5.11 -29.73 -11.34
N LEU A 164 -5.70 -28.55 -11.11
CA LEU A 164 -7.13 -28.38 -10.90
C LEU A 164 -7.74 -27.44 -11.96
N PRO A 165 -9.01 -27.62 -12.33
CA PRO A 165 -9.66 -26.80 -13.36
C PRO A 165 -10.08 -25.41 -12.87
N ASN A 166 -10.11 -25.19 -11.55
CA ASN A 166 -10.49 -23.92 -10.94
C ASN A 166 -9.53 -23.60 -9.78
N CYS A 167 -9.25 -22.32 -9.58
CA CYS A 167 -8.55 -21.78 -8.43
C CYS A 167 -9.48 -20.82 -7.67
N PHE A 168 -9.76 -21.07 -6.39
CA PHE A 168 -10.69 -20.29 -5.56
C PHE A 168 -12.06 -20.00 -6.22
N GLY A 169 -12.58 -20.96 -7.00
CA GLY A 169 -13.84 -20.81 -7.73
C GLY A 169 -13.74 -20.10 -9.08
N THR A 170 -12.56 -19.56 -9.42
CA THR A 170 -12.26 -18.97 -10.73
C THR A 170 -11.74 -20.03 -11.69
N PRO A 171 -12.33 -20.18 -12.89
CA PRO A 171 -11.81 -21.08 -13.92
C PRO A 171 -10.36 -20.73 -14.28
N CYS A 172 -9.51 -21.75 -14.37
CA CYS A 172 -8.08 -21.55 -14.61
C CYS A 172 -7.74 -20.89 -15.95
N ASN A 173 -8.61 -21.06 -16.94
CA ASN A 173 -8.50 -20.36 -18.22
C ASN A 173 -8.88 -18.87 -18.17
N SER A 174 -9.40 -18.40 -17.03
CA SER A 174 -9.75 -17.01 -16.78
C SER A 174 -8.73 -16.29 -15.90
N ILE A 175 -7.70 -16.99 -15.40
CA ILE A 175 -6.62 -16.37 -14.62
C ILE A 175 -5.69 -15.63 -15.59
N PRO A 176 -5.43 -14.32 -15.39
CA PRO A 176 -4.49 -13.58 -16.21
C PRO A 176 -3.10 -14.20 -16.16
N THR A 177 -2.46 -14.34 -17.32
CA THR A 177 -1.05 -14.76 -17.39
C THR A 177 -0.17 -13.67 -16.75
N PRO A 178 0.83 -14.04 -15.92
CA PRO A 178 1.84 -13.11 -15.46
C PRO A 178 2.53 -12.40 -16.64
N THR A 179 2.72 -11.10 -16.47
CA THR A 179 3.50 -10.24 -17.38
C THR A 179 4.94 -10.14 -16.87
N VAL A 180 5.84 -9.59 -17.68
CA VAL A 180 7.22 -9.34 -17.24
C VAL A 180 7.25 -8.47 -15.99
N CYS A 181 6.37 -7.47 -15.89
CA CYS A 181 6.27 -6.62 -14.71
C CYS A 181 5.71 -7.33 -13.48
N ASP A 182 4.96 -8.43 -13.63
CA ASP A 182 4.52 -9.22 -12.48
C ASP A 182 5.66 -10.08 -11.91
N GLU A 183 6.77 -10.22 -12.63
CA GLU A 183 7.95 -11.01 -12.24
C GLU A 183 9.19 -10.13 -11.99
N THR A 184 9.04 -8.80 -12.03
CA THR A 184 10.14 -7.84 -11.91
C THR A 184 10.15 -7.22 -10.51
N LEU A 185 11.29 -7.31 -9.83
CA LEU A 185 11.49 -6.68 -8.51
C LEU A 185 11.24 -5.17 -8.57
N GLY A 186 10.51 -4.64 -7.59
CA GLY A 186 10.17 -3.22 -7.50
C GLY A 186 9.10 -2.77 -8.49
N ALA A 187 8.54 -3.65 -9.34
CA ALA A 187 7.39 -3.29 -10.17
C ALA A 187 6.10 -3.28 -9.35
N GLY A 188 5.23 -2.29 -9.59
CA GLY A 188 3.97 -2.15 -8.85
C GLY A 188 3.07 -3.38 -8.97
N VAL A 189 2.38 -3.79 -7.91
CA VAL A 189 1.47 -4.93 -7.88
C VAL A 189 0.08 -4.51 -8.36
N THR A 190 -0.50 -5.22 -9.33
CA THR A 190 -1.89 -4.97 -9.79
C THR A 190 -2.84 -6.13 -9.52
N LYS A 191 -2.31 -7.24 -9.00
CA LYS A 191 -3.02 -8.50 -8.77
C LYS A 191 -2.87 -8.93 -7.32
N SER A 192 -3.88 -9.60 -6.80
CA SER A 192 -3.79 -10.30 -5.51
C SER A 192 -2.77 -11.44 -5.55
N SER A 193 -2.42 -11.99 -4.39
CA SER A 193 -1.66 -13.24 -4.26
C SER A 193 -2.26 -14.45 -5.01
N ALA A 194 -3.55 -14.42 -5.31
CA ALA A 194 -4.23 -15.41 -6.14
C ALA A 194 -4.14 -15.11 -7.66
N GLY A 195 -3.48 -14.03 -8.07
CA GLY A 195 -3.36 -13.63 -9.48
C GLY A 195 -4.61 -12.97 -10.06
N LEU A 196 -5.60 -12.63 -9.24
CA LEU A 196 -6.80 -11.90 -9.66
C LEU A 196 -6.53 -10.39 -9.65
N GLU A 197 -6.97 -9.68 -10.69
CA GLU A 197 -6.83 -8.21 -10.80
C GLU A 197 -7.49 -7.48 -9.63
N CYS A 198 -6.76 -6.52 -9.06
CA CYS A 198 -7.22 -5.67 -7.95
C CYS A 198 -8.03 -4.43 -8.41
N GLY A 199 -8.21 -4.27 -9.71
CA GLY A 199 -9.02 -3.18 -10.27
C GLY A 199 -8.31 -1.83 -10.33
N VAL A 200 -6.97 -1.81 -10.34
CA VAL A 200 -6.20 -0.60 -10.63
C VAL A 200 -6.60 -0.09 -12.02
N THR A 201 -6.95 1.20 -12.13
CA THR A 201 -7.31 1.79 -13.42
C THR A 201 -6.09 1.86 -14.34
N ALA A 202 -6.03 0.93 -15.29
CA ALA A 202 -4.99 0.78 -16.31
C ALA A 202 -4.73 2.09 -17.11
N PRO A 203 -3.51 2.29 -17.67
CA PRO A 203 -2.42 1.31 -17.80
C PRO A 203 -1.42 1.28 -16.63
N ASP A 204 -1.62 2.12 -15.63
CA ASP A 204 -0.61 2.37 -14.59
C ASP A 204 -0.63 1.27 -13.52
N ARG A 205 0.54 0.94 -12.96
CA ARG A 205 0.71 -0.07 -11.89
C ARG A 205 0.57 0.52 -10.48
N PHE A 206 -0.10 1.66 -10.41
CA PHE A 206 -0.36 2.44 -9.20
C PHE A 206 -1.73 3.09 -9.30
N MET A 207 -2.36 3.33 -8.15
CA MET A 207 -3.63 4.05 -8.08
C MET A 207 -3.39 5.55 -8.19
N VAL A 208 -4.34 6.27 -8.78
CA VAL A 208 -4.41 7.74 -8.81
C VAL A 208 -5.63 8.21 -8.02
N ASP A 209 -5.74 9.51 -7.78
CA ASP A 209 -6.87 10.18 -7.12
C ASP A 209 -8.25 9.82 -7.71
N ALA A 210 -8.31 9.57 -9.03
CA ALA A 210 -9.53 9.16 -9.73
C ALA A 210 -9.90 7.67 -9.57
N GLN A 211 -9.12 6.88 -8.84
CA GLN A 211 -9.41 5.45 -8.60
C GLN A 211 -10.77 5.31 -7.88
N PRO A 212 -11.74 4.57 -8.45
CA PRO A 212 -13.11 4.52 -7.90
C PRO A 212 -13.22 3.96 -6.48
N ASP A 213 -12.35 3.02 -6.11
CA ASP A 213 -12.32 2.37 -4.81
C ASP A 213 -10.87 2.20 -4.32
N VAL A 214 -10.26 3.29 -3.84
CA VAL A 214 -8.89 3.28 -3.31
C VAL A 214 -8.73 2.28 -2.15
N GLY A 215 -9.73 2.20 -1.26
CA GLY A 215 -9.69 1.32 -0.09
C GLY A 215 -9.73 -0.17 -0.47
N GLY A 216 -10.67 -0.56 -1.34
CA GLY A 216 -10.78 -1.94 -1.81
C GLY A 216 -9.62 -2.36 -2.72
N THR A 217 -9.16 -1.46 -3.60
CA THR A 217 -8.01 -1.74 -4.47
C THR A 217 -6.72 -1.88 -3.65
N PHE A 218 -6.45 -0.98 -2.68
CA PHE A 218 -5.32 -1.15 -1.77
C PHE A 218 -5.46 -2.42 -0.92
N ALA A 219 -6.65 -2.73 -0.40
CA ALA A 219 -6.85 -3.94 0.40
C ALA A 219 -6.55 -5.24 -0.38
N CYS A 220 -6.71 -5.21 -1.70
CA CYS A 220 -6.34 -6.31 -2.59
C CYS A 220 -4.83 -6.33 -2.86
N MET A 221 -4.23 -5.18 -3.21
CA MET A 221 -2.79 -5.07 -3.54
C MET A 221 -1.90 -5.28 -2.32
N GLY A 222 -2.31 -4.75 -1.15
CA GLY A 222 -1.56 -4.83 0.11
C GLY A 222 -1.48 -6.23 0.71
N LYS A 223 -2.25 -7.18 0.17
CA LYS A 223 -2.17 -8.61 0.48
C LYS A 223 -1.38 -9.32 -0.62
N VAL A 224 -0.12 -8.92 -0.75
CA VAL A 224 0.83 -9.42 -1.75
C VAL A 224 1.02 -10.94 -1.68
N GLY A 225 0.73 -11.54 -0.52
CA GLY A 225 0.81 -12.99 -0.30
C GLY A 225 1.85 -13.32 0.76
N ILE A 226 1.89 -14.59 1.16
CA ILE A 226 2.81 -15.12 2.18
C ILE A 226 3.62 -16.31 1.64
N THR A 227 3.77 -16.36 0.32
CA THR A 227 4.50 -17.44 -0.36
C THR A 227 5.80 -16.92 -0.96
N GLY A 228 6.31 -15.83 -0.38
CA GLY A 228 7.61 -15.21 -0.60
C GLY A 228 8.78 -16.19 -0.57
N GLN A 229 9.92 -15.76 -1.09
CA GLN A 229 11.17 -16.49 -0.93
C GLN A 229 11.73 -16.20 0.46
N ASP A 230 12.51 -17.11 1.04
CA ASP A 230 13.15 -16.89 2.34
C ASP A 230 14.24 -15.76 2.32
N VAL A 231 14.42 -15.07 1.19
CA VAL A 231 15.43 -14.01 0.99
C VAL A 231 14.67 -12.71 0.71
N GLU A 232 14.34 -12.00 1.78
CA GLU A 232 13.53 -10.79 1.71
C GLU A 232 14.38 -9.59 1.31
N ARG A 233 13.98 -8.90 0.23
CA ARG A 233 14.75 -7.77 -0.32
C ARG A 233 13.95 -6.47 -0.38
N PRO A 234 13.42 -5.98 0.77
CA PRO A 234 12.63 -4.76 0.79
C PRO A 234 13.40 -3.53 0.30
N MET A 235 14.69 -3.43 0.60
CA MET A 235 15.46 -2.25 0.18
C MET A 235 15.80 -2.27 -1.31
N ASP A 236 16.12 -3.43 -1.90
CA ASP A 236 16.27 -3.53 -3.37
C ASP A 236 14.94 -3.25 -4.07
N ALA A 237 13.82 -3.81 -3.59
CA ALA A 237 12.50 -3.55 -4.15
C ALA A 237 12.15 -2.05 -4.14
N MET A 238 12.37 -1.39 -3.01
CA MET A 238 12.19 0.06 -2.86
C MET A 238 13.06 0.84 -3.86
N VAL A 239 14.36 0.53 -3.93
CA VAL A 239 15.31 1.25 -4.78
C VAL A 239 14.97 1.04 -6.25
N GLU A 240 14.71 -0.19 -6.69
CA GLU A 240 14.34 -0.49 -8.07
C GLU A 240 13.02 0.21 -8.46
N ALA A 241 12.05 0.27 -7.54
CA ALA A 241 10.74 0.89 -7.78
C ALA A 241 10.83 2.38 -8.17
N VAL A 242 11.76 3.12 -7.55
CA VAL A 242 11.97 4.56 -7.78
C VAL A 242 13.16 4.88 -8.69
N THR A 243 13.86 3.87 -9.18
CA THR A 243 14.97 4.02 -10.13
C THR A 243 14.64 3.32 -11.44
N SER A 244 15.17 2.12 -11.66
CA SER A 244 15.09 1.41 -12.94
C SER A 244 13.65 1.20 -13.42
N GLN A 245 12.71 1.00 -12.48
CA GLN A 245 11.31 0.76 -12.83
C GLN A 245 10.54 2.06 -13.08
N ALA A 246 10.99 3.20 -12.54
CA ALA A 246 10.37 4.51 -12.76
C ALA A 246 10.74 5.13 -14.13
N GLU A 247 11.80 4.64 -14.77
CA GLU A 247 12.28 5.14 -16.05
C GLU A 247 11.24 5.00 -17.19
N PRO A 248 11.30 5.87 -18.23
CA PRO A 248 10.45 5.76 -19.41
C PRO A 248 10.51 4.37 -20.06
N GLY A 249 9.36 3.72 -20.18
CA GLY A 249 9.18 2.39 -20.76
C GLY A 249 9.30 1.23 -19.78
N ALA A 250 9.63 1.50 -18.51
CA ALA A 250 9.68 0.48 -17.45
C ALA A 250 8.33 0.35 -16.72
N CYS A 251 8.25 -0.56 -15.76
CA CYS A 251 6.98 -1.01 -15.18
C CYS A 251 6.24 0.04 -14.34
N ASN A 252 6.98 0.98 -13.74
CA ASN A 252 6.46 2.04 -12.87
C ASN A 252 6.52 3.42 -13.55
N GLN A 253 6.62 3.46 -14.88
CA GLN A 253 6.68 4.71 -15.61
C GLN A 253 5.55 5.66 -15.16
N GLY A 254 5.91 6.88 -14.76
CA GLY A 254 4.97 7.92 -14.35
C GLY A 254 4.58 7.89 -12.87
N PHE A 255 5.11 6.94 -12.09
CA PHE A 255 4.89 6.89 -10.64
C PHE A 255 5.63 8.01 -9.91
N LEU A 256 6.95 8.10 -10.11
CA LEU A 256 7.78 9.06 -9.41
C LEU A 256 7.70 10.42 -10.09
N ARG A 257 7.00 11.39 -9.47
CA ARG A 257 6.85 12.74 -10.00
C ARG A 257 7.85 13.69 -9.35
N ASP A 258 8.51 14.54 -10.13
CA ASP A 258 9.48 15.50 -9.61
C ASP A 258 8.84 16.50 -8.64
N ASP A 259 7.60 16.91 -8.91
CA ASP A 259 6.83 17.92 -8.16
C ASP A 259 5.92 17.35 -7.06
N ALA A 260 6.20 16.13 -6.59
CA ALA A 260 5.47 15.47 -5.51
C ALA A 260 6.40 15.05 -4.36
N ILE A 261 5.89 15.00 -3.13
CA ILE A 261 6.61 14.33 -2.04
C ILE A 261 6.52 12.81 -2.23
N LEU A 262 7.64 12.11 -2.06
CA LEU A 262 7.69 10.65 -2.01
C LEU A 262 7.55 10.20 -0.56
N VAL A 263 6.49 9.44 -0.25
CA VAL A 263 6.28 8.79 1.04
C VAL A 263 6.48 7.30 0.88
N VAL A 264 7.61 6.78 1.37
CA VAL A 264 7.89 5.34 1.36
C VAL A 264 7.46 4.74 2.69
N THR A 265 6.56 3.75 2.65
CA THR A 265 6.24 2.90 3.78
C THR A 265 6.74 1.50 3.49
N PHE A 266 7.64 0.97 4.31
CA PHE A 266 8.09 -0.41 4.19
C PHE A 266 7.71 -1.20 5.44
N ILE A 267 7.29 -2.45 5.24
CA ILE A 267 6.88 -3.36 6.31
C ILE A 267 7.54 -4.72 6.11
N THR A 268 8.25 -5.20 7.12
CA THR A 268 8.95 -6.49 7.11
C THR A 268 9.23 -6.94 8.54
N ASP A 269 9.12 -8.25 8.77
CA ASP A 269 9.51 -8.86 10.04
C ASP A 269 10.96 -9.39 10.00
N GLU A 270 11.72 -9.06 8.95
CA GLU A 270 13.12 -9.42 8.74
C GLU A 270 14.08 -8.21 8.89
N GLU A 271 15.40 -8.46 8.91
CA GLU A 271 16.45 -7.43 9.11
C GLU A 271 16.93 -6.76 7.82
N ASP A 272 16.81 -7.44 6.68
CA ASP A 272 17.56 -7.14 5.44
C ASP A 272 19.10 -7.12 5.67
N ASP A 273 19.62 -8.18 6.33
CA ASP A 273 21.06 -8.33 6.64
C ASP A 273 21.86 -8.94 5.48
N GLY A 274 21.93 -8.20 4.37
CA GLY A 274 22.75 -8.57 3.22
C GLY A 274 21.99 -9.32 2.13
N ASP A 275 20.66 -9.31 2.22
CA ASP A 275 19.76 -9.77 1.17
C ASP A 275 19.60 -8.71 0.08
N SER A 276 19.35 -7.45 0.46
CA SER A 276 19.43 -6.29 -0.44
C SER A 276 20.86 -5.75 -0.55
N LEU A 277 21.18 -5.18 -1.71
CA LEU A 277 22.46 -4.53 -1.94
C LEU A 277 22.54 -3.19 -1.22
N GLY A 278 23.73 -2.91 -0.66
CA GLY A 278 24.05 -1.63 -0.05
C GLY A 278 23.83 -1.61 1.46
N ASP A 279 23.65 -0.40 1.97
CA ASP A 279 23.53 -0.07 3.38
C ASP A 279 22.55 1.11 3.60
N PRO A 280 22.14 1.40 4.84
CA PRO A 280 21.21 2.51 5.14
C PRO A 280 21.58 3.86 4.50
N ALA A 281 22.87 4.19 4.41
CA ALA A 281 23.30 5.46 3.83
C ALA A 281 23.11 5.46 2.30
N SER A 282 23.42 4.35 1.64
CA SER A 282 23.21 4.20 0.19
C SER A 282 21.73 4.14 -0.19
N TRP A 283 20.87 3.52 0.63
CA TRP A 283 19.41 3.49 0.41
C TRP A 283 18.80 4.88 0.55
N LYS A 284 19.21 5.64 1.58
CA LYS A 284 18.85 7.06 1.69
C LYS A 284 19.29 7.85 0.47
N GLN A 285 20.54 7.66 0.03
CA GLN A 285 21.07 8.35 -1.13
C GLN A 285 20.28 8.04 -2.40
N ALA A 286 19.81 6.81 -2.58
CA ALA A 286 18.98 6.42 -3.71
C ALA A 286 17.65 7.19 -3.73
N LEU A 287 16.94 7.27 -2.61
CA LEU A 287 15.68 8.03 -2.52
C LEU A 287 15.89 9.53 -2.74
N VAL A 288 16.92 10.10 -2.11
CA VAL A 288 17.25 11.53 -2.25
C VAL A 288 17.65 11.85 -3.69
N ALA A 289 18.42 10.98 -4.35
CA ALA A 289 18.80 11.15 -5.75
C ALA A 289 17.59 11.02 -6.69
N ALA A 290 16.65 10.11 -6.39
CA ALA A 290 15.38 9.97 -7.11
C ALA A 290 14.53 11.27 -7.02
N LYS A 291 14.72 12.06 -5.96
CA LYS A 291 14.14 13.40 -5.77
C LYS A 291 15.10 14.54 -6.11
N ALA A 292 15.98 14.35 -7.09
CA ALA A 292 16.93 15.36 -7.58
C ALA A 292 17.86 15.97 -6.51
N GLY A 293 18.09 15.27 -5.40
CA GLY A 293 18.88 15.76 -4.27
C GLY A 293 18.06 16.41 -3.15
N ASN A 294 16.74 16.52 -3.31
CA ASN A 294 15.86 17.14 -2.31
C ASN A 294 15.44 16.13 -1.24
N GLU A 295 16.18 16.09 -0.12
CA GLU A 295 15.84 15.25 1.03
C GLU A 295 14.50 15.64 1.67
N ALA A 296 14.10 16.91 1.63
CA ALA A 296 12.84 17.35 2.21
C ALA A 296 11.61 16.81 1.45
N ALA A 297 11.80 16.35 0.21
CA ALA A 297 10.77 15.71 -0.60
C ALA A 297 10.62 14.20 -0.32
N VAL A 298 11.33 13.65 0.66
CA VAL A 298 11.31 12.21 0.98
C VAL A 298 10.89 12.00 2.45
N VAL A 299 9.83 11.23 2.63
CA VAL A 299 9.35 10.73 3.92
C VAL A 299 9.51 9.21 3.94
N VAL A 300 10.05 8.66 5.02
CA VAL A 300 10.25 7.21 5.18
C VAL A 300 9.61 6.71 6.47
N LEU A 301 8.77 5.69 6.34
CA LEU A 301 8.02 5.07 7.42
C LEU A 301 8.35 3.57 7.44
N GLY A 302 8.95 3.08 8.52
CA GLY A 302 9.25 1.66 8.68
C GLY A 302 8.34 0.98 9.70
N LEU A 303 7.68 -0.11 9.34
CA LEU A 303 7.04 -1.02 10.31
C LEU A 303 7.91 -2.27 10.39
N VAL A 304 8.76 -2.33 11.43
CA VAL A 304 9.85 -3.32 11.53
C VAL A 304 9.96 -3.93 12.91
N GLY A 305 10.76 -4.99 13.03
CA GLY A 305 10.97 -5.68 14.29
C GLY A 305 11.79 -4.88 15.30
N ASP A 306 11.32 -4.87 16.54
CA ASP A 306 11.94 -4.20 17.68
C ASP A 306 12.24 -5.09 18.92
N PRO A 307 12.43 -6.42 18.81
CA PRO A 307 12.62 -7.28 20.00
C PRO A 307 13.92 -7.00 20.78
N ASP A 308 14.87 -6.29 20.18
CA ASP A 308 16.11 -5.84 20.82
C ASP A 308 15.98 -4.43 21.46
N VAL A 309 14.84 -3.75 21.28
CA VAL A 309 14.56 -2.46 21.93
C VAL A 309 14.03 -2.68 23.32
N MET A 310 14.60 -1.97 24.29
CA MET A 310 14.07 -1.97 25.64
C MET A 310 12.65 -1.38 25.66
N GLY A 311 11.67 -2.22 25.97
CA GLY A 311 10.25 -1.83 25.94
C GLY A 311 9.62 -1.92 24.56
N GLY A 312 10.29 -2.55 23.60
CA GLY A 312 9.71 -2.88 22.30
C GLY A 312 8.47 -3.77 22.41
N THR A 313 7.65 -3.75 21.36
CA THR A 313 6.38 -4.48 21.34
C THR A 313 6.58 -5.93 20.88
N CYS A 314 7.52 -6.17 19.98
CA CYS A 314 7.91 -7.52 19.59
C CYS A 314 8.50 -8.26 20.80
N GLY A 315 7.86 -9.36 21.16
CA GLY A 315 8.33 -10.20 22.25
C GLY A 315 9.62 -10.95 21.87
N PRO A 316 10.43 -11.39 22.85
CA PRO A 316 11.67 -12.14 22.60
C PRO A 316 11.44 -13.55 22.05
N LEU A 317 10.19 -13.97 21.91
CA LEU A 317 9.76 -15.24 21.29
C LEU A 317 8.91 -15.00 20.03
N GLY A 318 8.86 -13.75 19.55
CA GLY A 318 8.16 -13.38 18.32
C GLY A 318 8.87 -13.93 17.08
N LEU A 319 8.17 -13.86 15.94
CA LEU A 319 8.74 -14.22 14.64
C LEU A 319 9.55 -13.08 14.02
N ALA A 320 9.24 -11.83 14.39
CA ALA A 320 9.98 -10.67 13.91
C ALA A 320 11.41 -10.61 14.47
N GLU A 321 12.37 -10.46 13.57
CA GLU A 321 13.78 -10.28 13.87
C GLU A 321 14.08 -8.85 14.38
N PRO A 322 15.16 -8.64 15.14
CA PRO A 322 15.67 -7.29 15.36
C PRO A 322 16.05 -6.63 14.03
N SER A 323 15.53 -5.44 13.72
CA SER A 323 15.81 -4.75 12.45
C SER A 323 16.69 -3.48 12.61
N PRO A 324 17.92 -3.53 13.16
CA PRO A 324 18.73 -2.32 13.41
C PRO A 324 19.10 -1.55 12.14
N ARG A 325 19.39 -2.20 11.01
CA ARG A 325 19.72 -1.50 9.77
C ARG A 325 18.51 -0.76 9.21
N LEU A 326 17.36 -1.41 9.19
CA LEU A 326 16.11 -0.79 8.72
C LEU A 326 15.65 0.38 9.59
N ARG A 327 15.77 0.26 10.92
CA ARG A 327 15.51 1.39 11.84
C ARG A 327 16.49 2.53 11.61
N THR A 328 17.79 2.20 11.46
CA THR A 328 18.82 3.20 11.14
C THR A 328 18.53 3.90 9.82
N PHE A 329 18.06 3.17 8.81
CA PHE A 329 17.66 3.72 7.53
C PHE A 329 16.47 4.69 7.69
N ALA A 330 15.39 4.25 8.33
CA ALA A 330 14.24 5.10 8.59
C ALA A 330 14.64 6.38 9.35
N GLU A 331 15.41 6.27 10.43
CA GLU A 331 15.88 7.42 11.23
C GLU A 331 16.92 8.30 10.51
N SER A 332 17.49 7.85 9.39
CA SER A 332 18.54 8.60 8.70
C SER A 332 18.00 9.79 7.91
N LEU A 333 16.70 9.83 7.59
CA LEU A 333 16.05 10.93 6.88
C LEU A 333 15.45 11.95 7.85
N GLN A 334 15.42 13.21 7.41
CA GLN A 334 14.76 14.28 8.17
C GLN A 334 13.30 13.94 8.54
N PHE A 335 12.54 13.40 7.60
CA PHE A 335 11.14 13.00 7.78
C PHE A 335 11.00 11.48 7.86
N GLY A 336 11.84 10.89 8.70
CA GLY A 336 11.94 9.46 8.89
C GLY A 336 11.39 9.00 10.24
N SER A 337 10.60 7.94 10.26
CA SER A 337 10.15 7.30 11.50
C SER A 337 9.94 5.79 11.32
N TRP A 338 9.93 5.08 12.43
CA TRP A 338 9.58 3.67 12.43
C TRP A 338 8.68 3.32 13.63
N GLY A 339 7.89 2.27 13.47
CA GLY A 339 7.05 1.67 14.48
C GLY A 339 7.27 0.15 14.53
N SER A 340 6.83 -0.47 15.62
CA SER A 340 6.90 -1.92 15.76
C SER A 340 5.93 -2.60 14.80
N ILE A 341 6.44 -3.53 14.00
CA ILE A 341 5.59 -4.42 13.19
C ILE A 341 4.66 -5.30 14.05
N CYS A 342 5.08 -5.67 15.27
CA CYS A 342 4.25 -6.46 16.18
C CYS A 342 3.09 -5.69 16.85
N ALA A 343 2.87 -4.42 16.49
CA ALA A 343 1.71 -3.68 16.99
C ALA A 343 0.40 -4.30 16.45
N VAL A 344 -0.63 -4.36 17.30
CA VAL A 344 -1.93 -4.96 16.93
C VAL A 344 -2.69 -4.09 15.91
N ASP A 345 -2.38 -2.79 15.87
CA ASP A 345 -2.98 -1.81 14.97
C ASP A 345 -1.93 -0.74 14.64
N TYR A 346 -1.81 -0.40 13.35
CA TYR A 346 -0.89 0.61 12.86
C TYR A 346 -1.54 2.00 12.71
N ALA A 347 -2.85 2.14 12.97
CA ALA A 347 -3.53 3.43 12.88
C ALA A 347 -2.88 4.53 13.73
N PRO A 348 -2.40 4.28 14.98
CA PRO A 348 -1.68 5.30 15.74
C PRO A 348 -0.38 5.73 15.06
N PHE A 349 0.41 4.79 14.53
CA PHE A 349 1.64 5.08 13.81
C PHE A 349 1.37 5.93 12.56
N PHE A 350 0.36 5.57 11.78
CA PHE A 350 -0.03 6.33 10.60
C PHE A 350 -0.61 7.72 10.94
N ALA A 351 -1.28 7.88 12.09
CA ALA A 351 -1.76 9.17 12.54
C ALA A 351 -0.59 10.13 12.85
N ASP A 352 0.46 9.63 13.50
CA ASP A 352 1.69 10.40 13.76
C ASP A 352 2.43 10.70 12.45
N ALA A 353 2.47 9.72 11.53
CA ALA A 353 3.10 9.90 10.22
C ALA A 353 2.43 11.00 9.38
N VAL A 354 1.11 11.18 9.47
CA VAL A 354 0.40 12.26 8.76
C VAL A 354 0.92 13.63 9.19
N GLU A 355 1.24 13.84 10.47
CA GLU A 355 1.83 15.11 10.95
C GLU A 355 3.24 15.34 10.39
N VAL A 356 4.03 14.27 10.25
CA VAL A 356 5.36 14.33 9.63
C VAL A 356 5.25 14.67 8.14
N ILE A 357 4.30 14.07 7.44
CA ILE A 357 4.04 14.35 6.02
C ILE A 357 3.57 15.80 5.83
N ASP A 358 2.69 16.29 6.70
CA ASP A 358 2.24 17.69 6.70
C ASP A 358 3.43 18.66 6.90
N SER A 359 4.32 18.34 7.84
CA SER A 359 5.54 19.13 8.07
C SER A 359 6.53 19.07 6.89
N ALA A 360 6.59 17.95 6.17
CA ALA A 360 7.39 17.81 4.95
C ALA A 360 6.80 18.66 3.82
N CYS A 361 5.48 18.65 3.69
CA CYS A 361 4.73 19.49 2.78
C CYS A 361 4.98 20.99 2.97
N GLU A 362 5.02 21.47 4.22
CA GLU A 362 5.33 22.88 4.51
C GLU A 362 6.77 23.28 4.12
N GLN A 363 7.68 22.32 4.01
CA GLN A 363 9.09 22.55 3.70
C GLN A 363 9.46 22.21 2.25
N PHE A 364 8.54 21.59 1.51
CA PHE A 364 8.76 21.22 0.13
C PHE A 364 8.52 22.43 -0.78
N ASP A 365 9.58 22.85 -1.45
CA ASP A 365 9.54 23.83 -2.55
C ASP A 365 9.68 23.03 -3.85
N PRO A 366 8.59 22.80 -4.61
CA PRO A 366 8.69 22.14 -5.91
C PRO A 366 9.56 23.03 -6.80
N GLU A 367 10.71 22.53 -7.27
CA GLU A 367 11.55 23.31 -8.17
C GLU A 367 10.71 23.82 -9.35
N GLY A 368 10.58 25.15 -9.44
CA GLY A 368 9.67 25.84 -10.37
C GLY A 368 9.95 25.68 -11.86
#